data_AF-A0A8T3T1D6-F1
#
_entry.id   AF-A0A8T3T1D6-F1
#
_cell.length_a   1.000
_cell.length_b   1.000
_cell.length_c   1.000
_cell.angle_alpha   90.00
_cell.angle_beta   90.00
_cell.angle_gamma   90.00
#
_symmetry.space_group_name_H-M   'P 1'
#
loop_
_entity.id
_entity.type
_entity.pdbx_description
1 polymer ?
#
loop_
_entity_poly.entity_id
_entity_poly.type
_entity_poly.pdbx_seq_one_letter_code
_entity_poly.pdbx_strand_id
1 'polypeptide(L)'
;MTGAPLGTGDADYTEQIIQLLEALFHDVISVRNPEIDPVLKGKQSIPEGDRNLLLRTLQAHGVWFRLLSIAEQNLVMRSLRHTETERGPEHVPGTFANVFTQAAKTGMTADQIQT
;
A
#
# COMPACT_ATOMS: atom_id res chain seq x y z
N MET A 1 9.46 9.05 -14.82
CA MET A 1 8.13 8.60 -14.33
C MET A 1 7.98 9.13 -12.93
N THR A 2 7.40 10.31 -12.79
CA THR A 2 7.19 10.97 -11.51
C THR A 2 5.73 10.69 -11.14
N GLY A 3 5.48 9.92 -10.09
CA GLY A 3 4.13 9.75 -9.56
C GLY A 3 3.57 11.14 -9.29
N ALA A 4 2.39 11.44 -9.85
CA ALA A 4 1.70 12.69 -9.56
C ALA A 4 1.57 12.82 -8.02
N PRO A 5 1.77 14.03 -7.45
CA PRO A 5 1.63 14.22 -6.02
C PRO A 5 0.21 13.81 -5.62
N LEU A 6 0.12 12.96 -4.60
CA LEU A 6 -1.14 12.61 -3.96
C LEU A 6 -1.83 13.95 -3.59
N GLY A 7 -3.09 14.12 -3.98
CA GLY A 7 -3.86 15.28 -3.53
C GLY A 7 -3.89 15.30 -1.99
N THR A 8 -4.09 16.46 -1.36
CA THR A 8 -4.12 16.57 0.11
C THR A 8 -5.10 15.58 0.76
N GLY A 9 -6.23 15.27 0.10
CA GLY A 9 -7.17 14.24 0.55
C GLY A 9 -6.65 12.79 0.47
N ASP A 10 -5.74 12.48 -0.45
CA ASP A 10 -5.13 11.14 -0.54
C ASP A 10 -4.06 10.94 0.53
N ALA A 11 -3.33 11.99 0.89
CA ALA A 11 -2.36 11.97 1.99
C ALA A 11 -3.07 11.76 3.34
N ASP A 12 -4.13 12.53 3.62
CA ASP A 12 -4.95 12.38 4.83
C ASP A 12 -5.57 10.98 4.92
N TYR A 13 -6.07 10.45 3.79
CA TYR A 13 -6.62 9.11 3.76
C TYR A 13 -5.56 8.02 3.97
N THR A 14 -4.35 8.20 3.42
CA THR A 14 -3.21 7.31 3.65
C THR A 14 -2.87 7.23 5.13
N GLU A 15 -2.79 8.39 5.79
CA GLU A 15 -2.52 8.47 7.23
C GLU A 15 -3.61 7.76 8.04
N GLN A 16 -4.89 7.98 7.73
CA GLN A 16 -6.01 7.30 8.39
C GLN A 16 -5.94 5.78 8.24
N ILE A 17 -5.57 5.27 7.06
CA ILE A 17 -5.42 3.83 6.84
C ILE A 17 -4.27 3.26 7.66
N ILE A 18 -3.13 3.97 7.72
CA ILE A 18 -1.97 3.53 8.52
C ILE A 18 -2.34 3.49 10.01
N GLN A 19 -2.97 4.54 10.53
CA GLN A 19 -3.42 4.60 11.93
C GLN A 19 -4.42 3.49 12.27
N LEU A 20 -5.38 3.22 11.37
CA LEU A 20 -6.34 2.13 11.54
C LEU A 20 -5.64 0.76 11.56
N LEU A 21 -4.72 0.53 10.63
CA LEU A 21 -3.97 -0.73 10.57
C LEU A 21 -3.08 -0.92 11.79
N GLU A 22 -2.46 0.15 12.30
CA GLU A 22 -1.66 0.11 13.53
C GLU A 22 -2.53 -0.28 14.73
N ALA A 23 -3.69 0.35 14.90
CA ALA A 23 -4.63 0.02 15.97
C ALA A 23 -5.07 -1.45 15.90
N LEU A 24 -5.52 -1.92 14.73
CA LEU A 24 -5.95 -3.31 14.53
C LEU A 24 -4.80 -4.31 14.72
N PHE A 25 -3.58 -3.94 14.33
CA PHE A 25 -2.39 -4.75 14.54
C PHE A 25 -2.10 -4.94 16.03
N HIS A 26 -2.15 -3.87 16.82
CA HIS A 26 -2.01 -3.95 18.27
C HIS A 26 -3.14 -4.73 18.94
N ASP A 27 -4.39 -4.59 18.47
CA ASP A 27 -5.51 -5.39 18.97
C ASP A 27 -5.25 -6.88 18.76
N VAL A 28 -4.78 -7.28 17.57
CA VAL A 28 -4.44 -8.68 17.27
C VAL A 28 -3.27 -9.17 18.13
N ILE A 29 -2.24 -8.36 18.33
CA ILE A 29 -1.09 -8.70 19.18
C ILE A 29 -1.55 -8.91 20.62
N SER A 30 -2.42 -8.04 21.14
CA SER A 30 -2.90 -8.12 22.53
C SER A 30 -3.59 -9.47 22.83
N VAL A 31 -4.22 -10.08 21.82
CA VAL A 31 -4.89 -11.39 21.96
C VAL A 31 -3.91 -12.54 21.72
N ARG A 32 -3.03 -12.45 20.72
CA ARG A 32 -2.23 -13.58 20.24
C ARG A 32 -0.85 -13.70 20.88
N ASN A 33 -0.19 -12.58 21.13
CA ASN A 33 1.17 -12.51 21.71
C ASN A 33 1.27 -11.25 22.59
N PRO A 34 0.53 -11.16 23.71
CA PRO A 34 0.52 -9.96 24.55
C PRO A 34 1.91 -9.54 25.05
N GLU A 35 2.83 -10.50 25.17
CA GLU A 35 4.19 -10.27 25.67
C GLU A 35 5.07 -9.39 24.75
N ILE A 36 4.77 -9.31 23.44
CA ILE A 36 5.55 -8.46 22.52
C ILE A 36 5.02 -7.04 22.42
N ASP A 37 3.79 -6.77 22.84
CA ASP A 37 3.16 -5.46 22.71
C ASP A 37 3.94 -4.32 23.40
N PRO A 38 4.46 -4.50 24.64
CA PRO A 38 5.29 -3.48 25.28
C PRO A 38 6.60 -3.22 24.53
N VAL A 39 7.17 -4.24 23.91
CA VAL A 39 8.41 -4.12 23.11
C VAL A 39 8.14 -3.33 21.83
N LEU A 40 7.07 -3.66 21.12
CA LEU A 40 6.66 -2.96 19.90
C LEU A 40 6.33 -1.48 20.16
N LYS A 41 5.72 -1.18 21.32
CA LYS A 41 5.44 0.20 21.76
C LYS A 41 6.67 0.94 22.30
N GLY A 42 7.85 0.33 22.28
CA GLY A 42 9.08 0.91 22.83
C GLY A 42 9.08 1.10 24.35
N LYS A 43 8.14 0.47 25.07
CA LYS A 43 8.01 0.55 26.53
C LYS A 43 8.91 -0.43 27.26
N GLN A 44 9.42 -1.44 26.56
CA GLN A 44 10.27 -2.49 27.10
C GLN A 44 11.37 -2.86 26.11
N SER A 45 12.59 -3.04 26.60
CA SER A 45 13.68 -3.63 25.84
C SER A 45 13.63 -5.15 25.91
N ILE A 46 14.12 -5.82 24.86
CA ILE A 46 14.24 -7.28 24.82
C ILE A 46 15.37 -7.70 25.77
N PRO A 47 15.12 -8.57 26.76
CA PRO A 47 16.17 -9.05 27.66
C PRO A 47 17.25 -9.83 26.90
N GLU A 48 18.49 -9.72 27.37
CA GLU A 48 19.59 -10.50 26.79
C GLU A 48 19.32 -11.99 26.93
N GLY A 49 19.47 -12.73 25.82
CA GLY A 49 19.23 -14.17 25.77
C GLY A 49 17.78 -14.59 25.49
N ASP A 50 16.80 -13.69 25.52
CA ASP A 50 15.41 -14.01 25.18
C ASP A 50 15.18 -14.08 23.66
N ARG A 51 15.64 -15.18 23.07
CA ARG A 51 15.51 -15.45 21.63
C ARG A 51 14.06 -15.56 21.17
N ASN A 52 13.16 -16.03 22.02
CA ASN A 52 11.75 -16.20 21.65
C ASN A 52 11.08 -14.84 21.51
N LEU A 53 11.27 -13.95 22.49
CA LEU A 53 10.74 -12.59 22.42
C LEU A 53 11.34 -11.81 21.24
N LEU A 54 12.64 -11.98 20.97
CA LEU A 54 13.30 -11.40 19.80
C LEU A 54 12.68 -11.87 18.48
N LEU A 55 12.55 -13.17 18.28
CA LEU A 55 12.00 -13.74 17.05
C LEU A 55 10.55 -13.30 16.82
N ARG A 56 9.71 -13.33 17.87
CA ARG A 56 8.31 -12.89 17.78
C ARG A 56 8.19 -11.41 17.48
N THR A 57 9.04 -10.58 18.08
CA THR A 57 9.09 -9.14 17.81
C THR A 57 9.50 -8.85 16.37
N LEU A 58 10.53 -9.53 15.86
CA LEU A 58 10.97 -9.38 14.46
C LEU A 58 9.90 -9.85 13.47
N GLN A 59 9.23 -10.98 13.77
CA GLN A 59 8.13 -11.46 12.95
C GLN A 59 6.97 -10.47 12.94
N ALA A 60 6.64 -9.86 14.07
CA ALA A 60 5.61 -8.83 14.16
C ALA A 60 5.96 -7.59 13.31
N HIS A 61 7.21 -7.12 13.34
CA HIS A 61 7.67 -6.07 12.43
C HIS A 61 7.53 -6.48 10.95
N GLY A 62 7.83 -7.73 10.62
CA GLY A 62 7.62 -8.27 9.26
C GLY A 62 6.15 -8.21 8.83
N VAL A 63 5.22 -8.56 9.73
CA VAL A 63 3.78 -8.43 9.48
C VAL A 63 3.38 -6.96 9.31
N TRP A 64 3.91 -6.06 10.14
CA TRP A 64 3.65 -4.63 10.03
C TRP A 64 4.09 -4.07 8.68
N PHE A 65 5.32 -4.35 8.23
CA PHE A 65 5.80 -3.94 6.91
C PHE A 65 4.93 -4.51 5.78
N ARG A 66 4.46 -5.75 5.94
CA ARG A 66 3.54 -6.34 4.95
C ARG A 66 2.19 -5.61 4.91
N LEU A 67 1.65 -5.18 6.05
CA LEU A 67 0.43 -4.38 6.11
C LEU A 67 0.62 -3.03 5.41
N LEU A 68 1.76 -2.36 5.63
CA LEU A 68 2.10 -1.11 4.95
C LEU A 68 2.15 -1.29 3.42
N SER A 69 2.80 -2.34 2.92
CA SER A 69 2.83 -2.61 1.47
C SER A 69 1.43 -2.87 0.90
N ILE A 70 0.55 -3.54 1.64
CA ILE A 70 -0.84 -3.78 1.20
C ILE A 70 -1.61 -2.44 1.17
N ALA A 71 -1.41 -1.58 2.16
CA ALA A 71 -2.03 -0.25 2.20
C ALA A 71 -1.61 0.60 0.99
N GLU A 72 -0.31 0.65 0.70
CA GLU A 72 0.24 1.35 -0.47
C GLU A 72 -0.39 0.84 -1.78
N GLN A 73 -0.46 -0.48 -1.96
CA GLN A 73 -1.09 -1.07 -3.13
C GLN A 73 -2.58 -0.73 -3.21
N ASN A 74 -3.29 -0.73 -2.07
CA ASN A 74 -4.71 -0.37 -2.03
C ASN A 74 -4.94 1.09 -2.47
N LEU A 75 -4.09 2.01 -2.02
CA LEU A 75 -4.14 3.42 -2.39
C LEU A 75 -3.94 3.62 -3.89
N VAL A 76 -2.93 2.95 -4.46
CA VAL A 76 -2.69 2.96 -5.91
C VAL A 76 -3.91 2.45 -6.67
N MET A 77 -4.44 1.30 -6.29
CA MET A 77 -5.60 0.71 -6.96
C MET A 77 -6.86 1.58 -6.83
N ARG A 78 -7.05 2.22 -5.67
CA ARG A 78 -8.16 3.16 -5.46
C ARG A 78 -8.04 4.38 -6.37
N SER A 79 -6.84 4.96 -6.48
CA SER A 79 -6.58 6.11 -7.36
C SER A 79 -6.85 5.76 -8.83
N LEU A 80 -6.42 4.57 -9.28
CA LEU A 80 -6.69 4.08 -10.62
C LEU A 80 -8.19 3.90 -10.87
N ARG A 81 -8.92 3.25 -9.94
CA ARG A 81 -10.38 3.06 -10.05
C ARG A 81 -11.13 4.39 -10.04
N HIS A 82 -10.70 5.35 -9.23
CA HIS A 82 -11.29 6.69 -9.21
C HIS A 82 -11.11 7.39 -10.56
N THR A 83 -9.89 7.33 -11.12
CA THR A 83 -9.62 7.87 -12.47
C THR A 83 -10.48 7.21 -13.53
N GLU A 84 -10.59 5.88 -13.50
CA GLU A 84 -11.41 5.11 -14.44
C GLU A 84 -12.89 5.52 -14.37
N THR A 85 -13.41 5.69 -13.15
CA THR A 85 -14.82 6.03 -12.91
C THR A 85 -15.15 7.46 -13.34
N GLU A 86 -14.29 8.42 -12.99
CA GLU A 86 -14.54 9.85 -13.23
C GLU A 86 -14.17 10.30 -14.64
N ARG A 87 -13.15 9.69 -15.24
CA ARG A 87 -12.55 10.17 -16.49
C ARG A 87 -12.58 9.13 -17.60
N GLY A 88 -12.97 7.89 -17.33
CA GLY A 88 -12.98 6.82 -18.32
C GLY A 88 -11.67 6.04 -18.39
N PRO A 89 -11.71 4.82 -18.96
CA PRO A 89 -10.60 3.86 -18.98
C PRO A 89 -9.37 4.36 -19.75
N GLU A 90 -9.55 5.21 -20.76
CA GLU A 90 -8.46 5.82 -21.54
C GLU A 90 -7.61 6.81 -20.73
N HIS A 91 -8.10 7.27 -19.58
CA HIS A 91 -7.36 8.15 -18.68
C HIS A 91 -6.60 7.40 -17.60
N VAL A 92 -6.76 6.07 -17.50
CA VAL A 92 -6.06 5.24 -16.50
C VAL A 92 -4.64 4.91 -16.99
N PRO A 93 -3.58 5.47 -16.39
CA PRO A 93 -2.22 5.30 -16.89
C PRO A 93 -1.76 3.84 -16.87
N GLY A 94 -1.01 3.43 -17.91
CA GLY A 94 -0.43 2.09 -17.97
C GLY A 94 -1.42 0.97 -18.36
N THR A 95 -2.66 1.32 -18.72
CA THR A 95 -3.64 0.36 -19.26
C THR A 95 -3.58 0.29 -20.80
N PHE A 96 -4.06 -0.81 -21.37
CA PHE A 96 -4.21 -0.93 -22.83
C PHE A 96 -5.10 0.15 -23.43
N ALA A 97 -6.21 0.50 -22.76
CA ALA A 97 -7.11 1.56 -23.22
C ALA A 97 -6.39 2.91 -23.35
N ASN A 98 -5.60 3.26 -22.35
CA ASN A 98 -4.78 4.46 -22.36
C ASN A 98 -3.70 4.44 -23.46
N VAL A 99 -2.96 3.33 -23.60
CA VAL A 99 -1.91 3.19 -24.62
C VAL A 99 -2.47 3.23 -26.05
N PHE A 100 -3.54 2.48 -26.34
CA PHE A 100 -4.15 2.48 -27.67
C PHE A 100 -4.76 3.84 -28.03
N THR A 101 -5.35 4.53 -27.04
CA THR A 101 -5.85 5.90 -27.26
C THR A 101 -4.71 6.87 -27.55
N GLN A 102 -3.56 6.74 -26.87
CA GLN A 102 -2.37 7.54 -27.17
C GLN A 102 -1.81 7.23 -28.57
N ALA A 103 -1.72 5.94 -28.94
CA ALA A 103 -1.23 5.52 -30.26
C ALA A 103 -2.15 6.00 -31.40
N ALA A 104 -3.46 5.94 -31.21
CA ALA A 104 -4.42 6.49 -32.18
C ALA A 104 -4.26 8.01 -32.34
N LYS A 105 -4.02 8.74 -31.23
CA LYS A 105 -3.76 10.20 -31.25
C LYS A 105 -2.46 10.56 -31.97
N THR A 106 -1.47 9.66 -32.01
CA THR A 106 -0.22 9.86 -32.79
C THR A 106 -0.34 9.38 -34.24
N GLY A 107 -1.53 8.94 -34.67
CA GLY A 107 -1.79 8.49 -36.04
C GLY A 107 -1.34 7.07 -36.34
N MET A 108 -1.00 6.26 -35.33
CA MET A 108 -0.68 4.84 -35.55
C MET A 108 -1.94 4.07 -35.93
N THR A 109 -1.82 3.22 -36.95
CA THR A 109 -2.91 2.33 -37.38
C THR A 109 -2.91 1.04 -36.56
N ALA A 110 -4.04 0.32 -36.58
CA ALA A 110 -4.16 -0.97 -35.91
C ALA A 110 -3.12 -1.99 -36.42
N ASP A 111 -2.87 -2.02 -37.72
CA ASP A 111 -1.88 -2.91 -38.34
C ASP A 111 -0.46 -2.68 -37.82
N GLN A 112 -0.09 -1.41 -37.57
CA GLN A 112 1.22 -1.05 -37.00
C GLN A 112 1.39 -1.49 -35.54
N ILE A 113 0.30 -1.73 -34.83
CA ILE A 113 0.30 -2.12 -33.41
C ILE A 113 0.27 -3.66 -33.25
N GLN A 114 -0.26 -4.39 -34.23
CA GLN A 114 -0.39 -5.85 -34.21
C GLN A 114 0.89 -6.61 -34.66
N THR A 115 1.93 -5.90 -35.09
CA THR A 115 3.20 -6.47 -35.58
C THR A 115 4.24 -6.55 -34.47
#